data_AF-A0A0R2X9N7-F1
#
_entry.id   AF-A0A0R2X9N7-F1
#
_cell.length_a   1.000
_cell.length_b   1.000
_cell.length_c   1.000
_cell.angle_alpha   90.00
_cell.angle_beta   90.00
_cell.angle_gamma   90.00
#
_symmetry.space_group_name_H-M   'P 1'
#
loop_
_entity.id
_entity.type
_entity.pdbx_description
1 polymer ?
#
loop_
_entity_poly.entity_id
_entity_poly.type
_entity_poly.pdbx_seq_one_letter_code
_entity_poly.pdbx_strand_id
1 'polypeptide(L)' 'ADANACYKAFDELIKKKVEAIYWYNTFSFPIEGSEAERVAVVILENQIEIIVDDQAGSFRQGKDWIEKVKARTAARGAGS' A
#
# COMPACT_ATOMS: atom_id res chain seq x y z
N ALA A 1 -16.64 7.48 -6.16
CA ALA A 1 -15.87 8.73 -6.21
C ALA A 1 -14.70 8.77 -5.20
N ASP A 2 -14.49 7.73 -4.38
CA ASP A 2 -13.49 7.75 -3.30
C ASP A 2 -12.19 6.95 -3.56
N ALA A 3 -12.05 6.26 -4.69
CA ALA A 3 -10.85 5.49 -5.05
C ALA A 3 -9.58 6.35 -5.32
N ASN A 4 -9.66 7.68 -5.17
CA ASN A 4 -8.61 8.60 -5.59
C ASN A 4 -7.66 9.08 -4.47
N ALA A 5 -7.97 8.88 -3.18
CA ALA A 5 -7.12 9.40 -2.10
C ALA A 5 -5.88 8.52 -1.88
N CYS A 6 -6.05 7.20 -1.77
CA CYS A 6 -4.93 6.25 -1.65
C CYS A 6 -4.01 6.33 -2.88
N TYR A 7 -4.59 6.26 -4.09
CA TYR A 7 -3.84 6.41 -5.33
C TYR A 7 -2.96 7.67 -5.33
N LYS A 8 -3.54 8.84 -5.03
CA LYS A 8 -2.78 10.11 -5.02
C LYS A 8 -1.65 10.09 -4.00
N ALA A 9 -1.87 9.50 -2.83
CA ALA A 9 -0.80 9.37 -1.83
C ALA A 9 0.37 8.53 -2.37
N PHE A 10 0.07 7.39 -3.00
CA PHE A 10 1.11 6.56 -3.63
C PHE A 10 1.80 7.28 -4.79
N ASP A 11 1.05 7.94 -5.68
CA ASP A 11 1.61 8.67 -6.82
C ASP A 11 2.54 9.82 -6.38
N GLU A 12 2.18 10.55 -5.33
CA GLU A 12 3.05 11.60 -4.75
C GLU A 12 4.32 11.02 -4.11
N LEU A 13 4.24 9.88 -3.43
CA LEU A 13 5.40 9.22 -2.84
C LEU A 13 6.32 8.65 -3.92
N ILE A 14 5.75 8.07 -4.97
CA ILE A 14 6.47 7.57 -6.15
C ILE A 14 7.21 8.72 -6.86
N LYS A 15 6.56 9.86 -7.08
CA LYS A 15 7.22 11.05 -7.66
C LYS A 15 8.41 11.53 -6.85
N LYS A 16 8.35 11.36 -5.52
CA LYS A 16 9.44 11.67 -4.59
C LYS A 16 10.53 10.62 -4.56
N LYS A 17 10.39 9.51 -5.30
CA LYS A 17 11.34 8.39 -5.37
C LYS A 17 11.68 7.83 -3.99
N VAL A 18 10.66 7.66 -3.15
CA VAL A 18 10.85 7.05 -1.83
C VAL A 18 11.26 5.58 -1.99
N GLU A 19 12.09 5.10 -1.07
CA GLU A 19 12.50 3.70 -1.03
C GLU A 19 11.50 2.82 -0.27
N ALA A 20 10.69 3.43 0.62
CA ALA A 20 9.70 2.73 1.41
C ALA A 20 8.45 3.58 1.69
N ILE A 21 7.29 2.92 1.78
CA ILE A 21 6.00 3.51 2.15
C ILE A 21 5.45 2.73 3.35
N TYR A 22 5.33 3.43 4.49
CA TYR A 22 4.69 2.91 5.69
C TYR A 22 3.24 3.37 5.75
N TRP A 23 2.32 2.42 5.75
CA TRP A 23 0.89 2.66 5.77
C TRP A 23 0.28 2.19 7.10
N TYR A 24 0.08 3.15 8.01
CA TYR A 24 -0.45 2.90 9.36
C TYR A 24 -1.98 3.04 9.48
N ASN A 25 -2.64 3.56 8.45
CA ASN A 25 -4.08 3.76 8.46
C ASN A 25 -4.81 2.53 7.95
N THR A 26 -6.03 2.34 8.45
CA THR A 26 -7.00 1.38 7.92
C THR A 26 -7.05 1.51 6.39
N PHE A 27 -6.81 0.41 5.68
CA PHE A 27 -6.87 0.37 4.22
C PHE A 27 -8.33 0.23 3.77
N SER A 28 -9.14 1.22 4.12
CA SER A 28 -10.59 1.23 3.91
C SER A 28 -11.00 1.45 2.45
N PHE A 29 -10.09 1.98 1.64
CA PHE A 29 -10.32 2.30 0.23
C PHE A 29 -9.15 1.75 -0.60
N PRO A 30 -9.27 0.53 -1.14
CA PRO A 30 -8.23 -0.02 -1.98
C PRO A 30 -8.08 0.79 -3.27
N ILE A 31 -6.87 0.75 -3.85
CA ILE A 31 -6.66 1.27 -5.21
C ILE A 31 -7.31 0.28 -6.17
N GLU A 32 -8.23 0.77 -7.02
CA GLU A 32 -8.99 -0.05 -7.96
C GLU A 32 -8.77 0.41 -9.41
N GLY A 33 -9.14 -0.45 -10.37
CA GLY A 33 -9.09 -0.12 -11.80
C GLY A 33 -7.67 -0.04 -12.37
N SER A 34 -7.51 0.69 -13.48
CA SER A 34 -6.23 0.83 -14.20
C SER A 34 -5.11 1.44 -13.35
N GLU A 35 -5.46 2.30 -12.40
CA GLU A 35 -4.48 2.95 -11.53
C GLU A 35 -3.85 1.97 -10.54
N ALA A 36 -4.60 0.96 -10.10
CA ALA A 36 -4.07 -0.09 -9.22
C ALA A 36 -2.93 -0.85 -9.90
N GLU A 37 -3.10 -1.15 -11.19
CA GLU A 37 -2.09 -1.84 -12.00
C GLU A 37 -0.85 -0.97 -12.19
N ARG A 38 -1.06 0.28 -12.60
CA ARG A 38 0.02 1.23 -12.84
C ARG A 38 0.86 1.43 -11.59
N VAL A 39 0.24 1.69 -10.45
CA VAL A 39 0.96 1.90 -9.18
C VAL A 39 1.70 0.63 -8.77
N ALA A 40 1.09 -0.55 -8.92
CA ALA A 40 1.74 -1.81 -8.58
C ALA A 40 3.00 -2.07 -9.42
N VAL A 41 2.95 -1.83 -10.74
CA VAL A 41 4.12 -1.96 -11.63
C VAL A 41 5.23 -1.04 -11.17
N VAL A 42 4.92 0.24 -10.92
CA VAL A 42 5.92 1.23 -10.52
C VAL A 42 6.56 0.88 -9.17
N ILE A 43 5.77 0.42 -8.20
CA ILE A 43 6.29 -0.07 -6.91
C ILE A 43 7.28 -1.21 -7.12
N LEU A 44 6.92 -2.20 -7.95
CA LEU A 44 7.75 -3.38 -8.18
C LEU A 44 9.03 -3.06 -8.97
N GLU A 45 8.94 -2.23 -10.01
CA GLU A 45 10.09 -1.83 -10.83
C GLU A 45 11.10 -0.99 -10.04
N ASN A 46 10.62 -0.11 -9.16
CA ASN A 46 11.47 0.75 -8.33
C ASN A 46 11.84 0.10 -6.99
N GLN A 47 11.43 -1.15 -6.75
CA GLN A 47 11.68 -1.90 -5.51
C GLN A 47 11.26 -1.12 -4.25
N ILE A 48 10.15 -0.37 -4.32
CA ILE A 48 9.64 0.41 -3.19
C ILE A 48 9.07 -0.57 -2.15
N GLU A 49 9.60 -0.53 -0.93
CA GLU A 49 9.14 -1.39 0.15
C GLU A 49 7.79 -0.89 0.69
N ILE A 50 6.75 -1.74 0.64
CA ILE A 50 5.44 -1.39 1.18
C ILE A 50 5.26 -2.08 2.53
N ILE A 51 5.01 -1.29 3.57
CA ILE A 51 4.87 -1.77 4.94
C ILE A 51 3.48 -1.37 5.43
N VAL A 52 2.67 -2.37 5.77
CA VAL A 52 1.27 -2.15 6.14
C VAL A 52 1.02 -2.61 7.58
N ASP A 53 0.35 -1.80 8.39
CA ASP A 53 -0.05 -2.18 9.76
C ASP A 53 -1.51 -2.63 9.77
N ASP A 54 -1.75 -3.94 9.93
CA ASP A 54 -3.11 -4.51 9.96
C ASP A 54 -3.75 -4.33 11.34
N GLN A 55 -3.99 -3.08 11.75
CA GLN A 55 -4.45 -2.81 13.11
C GLN A 55 -5.80 -3.45 13.47
N ALA A 56 -6.62 -3.85 12.47
CA ALA A 56 -7.99 -4.29 12.70
C ALA A 56 -8.48 -5.43 11.78
N GLY A 57 -7.61 -6.17 11.09
CA GLY A 57 -8.04 -7.13 10.05
C GLY A 57 -8.70 -6.43 8.86
N SER A 58 -8.27 -5.19 8.62
CA SER A 58 -8.88 -4.20 7.74
C SER A 58 -8.50 -4.38 6.28
N PHE A 59 -7.52 -5.22 5.98
CA PHE A 59 -7.14 -5.57 4.61
C PHE A 59 -8.12 -6.53 3.90
N ARG A 60 -9.33 -6.74 4.43
CA ARG A 60 -10.37 -7.54 3.77
C ARG A 60 -10.69 -7.03 2.36
N GLN A 61 -10.57 -5.72 2.12
CA GLN A 61 -10.69 -5.12 0.81
C GLN A 61 -9.31 -4.68 0.34
N GLY A 62 -8.89 -5.12 -0.86
CA GLY A 62 -7.56 -4.82 -1.41
C GLY A 62 -6.44 -5.79 -1.06
N LYS A 63 -6.75 -6.92 -0.40
CA LYS A 63 -5.77 -7.98 -0.10
C LYS A 63 -4.96 -8.38 -1.33
N ASP A 64 -5.64 -8.64 -2.44
CA ASP A 64 -5.00 -9.07 -3.69
C ASP A 64 -3.98 -8.03 -4.20
N TRP A 65 -4.28 -6.74 -4.03
CA TRP A 65 -3.37 -5.68 -4.43
C TRP A 65 -2.16 -5.57 -3.49
N ILE A 66 -2.37 -5.71 -2.19
CA ILE A 66 -1.31 -5.71 -1.17
C ILE A 66 -0.36 -6.90 -1.37
N GLU A 67 -0.90 -8.07 -1.67
CA GLU A 67 -0.12 -9.26 -2.03
C GLU A 67 0.64 -9.05 -3.34
N LYS A 68 0.01 -8.43 -4.34
CA LYS A 68 0.63 -8.12 -5.64
C LYS A 68 1.87 -7.24 -5.50
N VAL A 69 1.81 -6.22 -4.65
CA VAL A 69 2.96 -5.32 -4.39
C VAL A 69 3.95 -5.89 -3.37
N LYS A 70 3.75 -7.15 -2.95
CA LYS A 70 4.60 -7.87 -1.98
C LYS A 70 4.78 -7.09 -0.67
N ALA A 71 3.71 -6.43 -0.22
CA ALA A 71 3.77 -5.67 1.02
C ALA A 71 4.07 -6.59 2.20
N ARG A 72 4.90 -6.10 3.12
CA ARG A 72 5.14 -6.74 4.42
C ARG A 72 4.19 -6.19 5.46
N THR A 73 3.75 -7.04 6.37
CA THR A 73 3.04 -6.58 7.55
C THR A 73 4.05 -6.00 8.54
N ALA A 74 3.69 -4.87 9.15
CA ALA A 74 4.39 -4.39 10.32
C ALA A 74 4.17 -5.41 11.44
N ALA A 75 5.18 -6.24 11.72
CA ALA A 75 5.22 -6.96 12.97
C ALA A 75 5.31 -5.90 14.07
N ARG A 76 4.21 -5.62 14.76
CA ARG A 76 4.34 -5.05 16.09
C ARG A 76 5.15 -6.08 16.85
N GLY A 77 6.35 -5.71 17.27
CA GLY A 77 7.14 -6.58 18.14
C GLY A 77 6.21 -7.10 19.23
N ALA A 78 6.30 -8.39 19.55
CA ALA A 78 5.79 -8.89 20.80
C ALA A 78 6.52 -8.12 21.90
N GLY A 79 5.99 -6.93 22.22
CA GLY A 79 6.43 -6.10 23.32
C GLY A 79 6.08 -6.88 24.57
N SER A 80 7.15 -7.27 25.24
CA SER A 80 7.23 -8.02 26.49
C SER A 80 6.27 -7.53 27.56
#